data_AF-A0A182SQY4-F1
#
_entry.id   AF-A0A182SQY4-F1
#
_cell.length_a   1.000
_cell.length_b   1.000
_cell.length_c   1.000
_cell.angle_alpha   90.00
_cell.angle_beta   90.00
_cell.angle_gamma   90.00
#
_symmetry.space_group_name_H-M   'P 1'
#
loop_
_entity.id
_entity.type
_entity.pdbx_description
1 polymer ?
#
loop_
_entity_poly.entity_id
_entity_poly.type
_entity_poly.pdbx_seq_one_letter_code
_entity_poly.pdbx_strand_id
1 'polypeptide(L)'
;MCTAKEQCKAPEATKSSNHLYSADFNKYFSAIELAVAAYVSCNNTNCNCHADVLRADLKPFKAQGITLESINRAKQYGTHYQIVDRKLYRQRECMFPARCSGVEHFVKPLLPLLPNMDLIVNCRDWPQIHRHWSKEKIP
;
A
#
# COMPACT_ATOMS: atom_id res chain seq x y z
N MET A 1 10.54 24.26 -76.56
CA MET A 1 11.91 23.72 -76.62
C MET A 1 12.35 23.40 -75.21
N CYS A 2 12.60 22.13 -74.91
CA CYS A 2 13.19 21.67 -73.65
C CYS A 2 14.69 21.45 -73.85
N THR A 3 15.52 22.10 -73.03
CA THR A 3 16.94 21.78 -72.74
C THR A 3 17.32 22.62 -71.49
N ALA A 4 18.04 22.17 -70.47
CA ALA A 4 18.97 21.05 -70.38
C ALA A 4 19.01 20.42 -68.97
N LYS A 5 19.50 19.19 -68.98
CA LYS A 5 19.85 18.27 -67.90
C LYS A 5 20.66 18.91 -66.76
N GLU A 6 20.08 18.96 -65.57
CA GLU A 6 20.82 18.79 -64.32
C GLU A 6 20.22 17.60 -63.56
N GLN A 7 21.04 16.60 -63.28
CA GLN A 7 20.66 15.48 -62.43
C GLN A 7 20.51 16.01 -61.01
N CYS A 8 19.30 15.94 -60.45
CA CYS A 8 19.09 16.16 -59.03
C CYS A 8 19.91 15.11 -58.26
N LYS A 9 21.05 15.51 -57.67
CA LYS A 9 21.68 14.70 -56.63
C LYS A 9 20.71 14.67 -55.46
N ALA A 10 20.25 13.47 -55.11
CA ALA A 10 19.46 13.27 -53.91
C ALA A 10 20.22 13.88 -52.73
N PRO A 11 19.53 14.57 -51.80
CA PRO A 11 20.19 15.06 -50.60
C PRO A 11 20.85 13.86 -49.91
N GLU A 12 22.14 13.98 -49.61
CA GLU A 12 22.83 13.01 -48.77
C GLU A 12 22.03 12.89 -47.48
N ALA A 13 21.46 11.72 -47.26
CA ALA A 13 20.85 11.36 -46.00
C ALA A 13 21.94 11.39 -44.95
N THR A 14 22.09 12.54 -44.29
CA THR A 14 22.79 12.65 -43.03
C THR A 14 22.06 11.70 -42.08
N LYS A 15 22.67 10.53 -41.86
CA LYS A 15 22.21 9.52 -40.92
C LYS A 15 22.37 10.06 -39.50
N SER A 16 21.47 10.95 -39.11
CA SER A 16 21.10 11.16 -37.72
C SER A 16 19.70 10.59 -37.54
N SER A 17 19.57 9.27 -37.73
CA SER A 17 18.33 8.56 -37.41
C SER A 17 18.37 8.10 -35.95
N ASN A 18 18.73 9.00 -35.03
CA ASN A 18 18.36 8.82 -33.63
C ASN A 18 16.88 9.17 -33.54
N HIS A 19 16.03 8.21 -33.91
CA HIS A 19 14.60 8.33 -33.71
C HIS A 19 14.37 8.49 -32.21
N LEU A 20 14.04 9.71 -31.78
CA LEU A 20 13.66 10.06 -30.39
C LEU A 20 12.54 9.18 -29.82
N TYR A 21 11.87 8.42 -30.68
CA TYR A 21 10.77 7.52 -30.37
C TYR A 21 11.11 6.03 -30.51
N SER A 22 12.39 5.64 -30.71
CA SER A 22 12.75 4.21 -30.69
C SER A 22 12.82 3.69 -29.25
N ALA A 23 12.45 2.43 -29.06
CA ALA A 23 12.42 1.75 -27.75
C ALA A 23 13.78 1.85 -27.02
N ASP A 24 14.88 1.80 -27.77
CA ASP A 24 16.25 1.80 -27.25
C ASP A 24 16.65 3.12 -26.57
N PHE A 25 16.04 4.26 -26.93
CA PHE A 25 16.28 5.56 -26.30
C PHE A 25 15.19 5.95 -25.29
N ASN A 26 14.19 5.09 -25.09
CA ASN A 26 13.10 5.35 -24.18
C ASN A 26 13.43 4.80 -22.78
N LYS A 27 13.77 5.69 -21.83
CA LYS A 27 14.06 5.33 -20.43
C LYS A 27 12.97 4.50 -19.74
N TYR A 28 11.73 4.58 -20.21
CA TYR A 28 10.63 3.78 -19.65
C TYR A 28 10.69 2.33 -20.14
N PHE A 29 11.19 2.11 -21.36
CA PHE A 29 11.29 0.77 -21.93
C PHE A 29 12.22 -0.11 -21.09
N SER A 30 13.44 0.37 -20.80
CA SER A 30 14.38 -0.35 -19.94
C SER A 30 13.86 -0.52 -18.50
N ALA A 31 13.16 0.48 -17.95
CA ALA A 31 12.55 0.37 -16.64
C ALA A 31 11.44 -0.71 -16.59
N ILE A 32 10.63 -0.84 -17.65
CA ILE A 32 9.60 -1.86 -17.76
C ILE A 32 10.24 -3.25 -17.87
N GLU A 33 11.23 -3.42 -18.75
CA GLU A 33 11.91 -4.73 -18.92
C GLU A 33 12.57 -5.19 -17.61
N LEU A 34 13.25 -4.28 -16.91
CA LEU A 34 13.85 -4.58 -15.60
C LEU A 34 12.78 -4.95 -14.55
N ALA A 35 11.67 -4.23 -14.51
CA ALA A 35 10.58 -4.52 -13.58
C ALA A 35 9.91 -5.87 -13.86
N VAL A 36 9.67 -6.20 -15.14
CA VAL A 36 9.08 -7.48 -15.56
C VAL A 36 10.05 -8.63 -15.29
N ALA A 37 11.34 -8.46 -15.57
CA ALA A 37 12.36 -9.47 -15.29
C ALA A 37 12.52 -9.74 -13.78
N ALA A 38 12.36 -8.71 -12.94
CA ALA A 38 12.42 -8.82 -11.49
C ALA A 38 11.10 -9.26 -10.84
N TYR A 39 9.98 -9.24 -11.57
CA TYR A 39 8.67 -9.55 -11.02
C TYR A 39 8.54 -11.04 -10.68
N VAL A 40 8.13 -11.30 -9.44
CA VAL A 40 7.77 -12.64 -8.98
C VAL A 40 6.29 -12.61 -8.58
N SER A 41 5.50 -13.50 -9.17
CA SER A 41 4.08 -13.63 -8.82
C SER A 41 3.92 -13.95 -7.34
N CYS A 42 3.01 -13.27 -6.67
CA CYS A 42 2.69 -13.60 -5.29
C CYS A 42 1.92 -14.93 -5.21
N ASN A 43 2.05 -15.62 -4.08
CA ASN A 43 1.25 -16.80 -3.80
C ASN A 43 -0.08 -16.38 -3.16
N ASN A 44 -1.19 -16.60 -3.86
CA ASN A 44 -2.52 -16.22 -3.38
C ASN A 44 -3.23 -17.34 -2.58
N THR A 45 -2.59 -18.50 -2.39
CA THR A 45 -3.12 -19.54 -1.52
C THR A 45 -3.07 -19.05 -0.06
N ASN A 46 -4.14 -19.32 0.69
CA ASN A 46 -4.26 -19.00 2.11
C ASN A 46 -3.95 -17.53 2.47
N CYS A 47 -4.34 -16.58 1.62
CA CYS A 47 -4.14 -15.14 1.85
C CYS A 47 -2.65 -14.70 1.98
N ASN A 48 -1.72 -15.46 1.41
CA ASN A 48 -0.28 -15.20 1.59
C ASN A 48 0.27 -14.01 0.80
N CYS A 49 -0.42 -13.55 -0.25
CA CYS A 49 0.08 -12.51 -1.15
C CYS A 49 0.48 -11.21 -0.44
N HIS A 50 -0.19 -10.89 0.69
CA HIS A 50 0.04 -9.66 1.45
C HIS A 50 0.57 -9.91 2.87
N ALA A 51 1.00 -11.13 3.17
CA ALA A 51 1.46 -11.48 4.51
C ALA A 51 2.72 -10.72 4.92
N ASP A 52 3.58 -10.31 3.98
CA ASP A 52 4.77 -9.51 4.27
C ASP A 52 4.44 -8.11 4.79
N VAL A 53 3.36 -7.49 4.30
CA VAL A 53 2.89 -6.19 4.80
C VAL A 53 2.46 -6.32 6.26
N LEU A 54 1.61 -7.31 6.57
CA LEU A 54 1.18 -7.60 7.94
C LEU A 54 2.38 -7.88 8.87
N ARG A 55 3.35 -8.68 8.40
CA ARG A 55 4.57 -8.99 9.16
C ARG A 55 5.40 -7.73 9.43
N ALA A 56 5.54 -6.84 8.45
CA ALA A 56 6.28 -5.59 8.60
C ALA A 56 5.57 -4.63 9.57
N ASP A 57 4.25 -4.51 9.48
CA ASP A 57 3.43 -3.62 10.32
C ASP A 57 3.41 -4.06 11.79
N LEU A 58 3.41 -5.37 12.05
CA LEU A 58 3.42 -5.93 13.42
C LEU A 58 4.82 -6.09 14.00
N LYS A 59 5.87 -6.01 13.17
CA LYS A 59 7.27 -6.17 13.59
C LYS A 59 7.67 -5.28 14.78
N PRO A 60 7.26 -4.00 14.87
CA PRO A 60 7.70 -3.13 15.96
C PRO A 60 7.22 -3.61 17.34
N PHE A 61 6.05 -4.25 17.41
CA PHE A 61 5.47 -4.75 18.66
C PHE A 61 6.07 -6.09 19.11
N LYS A 62 6.87 -6.77 18.28
CA LYS A 62 7.35 -8.13 18.56
C LYS A 62 8.23 -8.22 19.81
N ALA A 63 9.03 -7.19 20.10
CA ALA A 63 10.00 -7.23 21.21
C ALA A 63 9.37 -6.98 22.58
N GLN A 64 8.40 -6.07 22.68
CA GLN A 64 7.82 -5.61 23.95
C GLN A 64 6.34 -6.00 24.12
N GLY A 65 5.70 -6.48 23.05
CA GLY A 65 4.26 -6.72 23.01
C GLY A 65 3.44 -5.43 23.00
N ILE A 66 2.13 -5.60 23.17
CA ILE A 66 1.15 -4.51 23.28
C ILE A 66 0.61 -4.53 24.71
N THR A 67 0.90 -3.49 25.47
CA THR A 67 0.46 -3.36 26.87
C THR A 67 -0.91 -2.68 26.96
N LEU A 68 -1.63 -2.89 28.06
CA LEU A 68 -2.89 -2.17 28.32
C LEU A 68 -2.70 -0.64 28.30
N GLU A 69 -1.57 -0.16 28.80
CA GLU A 69 -1.23 1.26 28.77
C GLU A 69 -1.10 1.78 27.33
N SER A 70 -0.47 1.00 26.44
CA SER A 70 -0.37 1.35 25.02
C SER A 70 -1.73 1.43 24.33
N ILE A 71 -2.66 0.52 24.65
CA ILE A 71 -4.05 0.57 24.17
C ILE A 71 -4.76 1.81 24.69
N ASN A 72 -4.64 2.12 25.98
CA ASN A 72 -5.28 3.29 26.58
C ASN A 72 -4.77 4.60 25.96
N ARG A 73 -3.48 4.72 25.69
CA ARG A 73 -2.92 5.87 24.97
C ARG A 73 -3.39 5.93 23.52
N ALA A 74 -3.57 4.77 22.87
CA ALA A 74 -3.98 4.70 21.47
C ALA A 74 -5.45 5.09 21.23
N LYS A 75 -6.35 4.95 22.23
CA LYS A 75 -7.79 5.27 22.11
C LYS A 75 -8.08 6.65 21.49
N GLN A 76 -7.24 7.65 21.73
CA GLN A 76 -7.42 8.99 21.16
C GLN A 76 -7.27 9.04 19.62
N TYR A 77 -6.66 8.03 19.01
CA TYR A 77 -6.34 7.98 17.59
C TYR A 77 -7.35 7.18 16.75
N GLY A 78 -8.40 6.62 17.34
CA GLY A 78 -9.34 5.80 16.58
C GLY A 78 -10.59 5.41 17.34
N THR A 79 -11.34 4.49 16.75
CA THR A 79 -12.51 3.88 17.37
C THR A 79 -12.08 2.64 18.14
N HIS A 80 -12.34 2.61 19.44
CA HIS A 80 -12.08 1.43 20.27
C HIS A 80 -13.11 0.34 20.01
N TYR A 81 -12.61 -0.82 19.60
CA TYR A 81 -13.31 -2.08 19.50
C TYR A 81 -12.71 -3.07 20.49
N GLN A 82 -13.55 -3.94 21.03
CA GLN A 82 -13.13 -4.98 21.96
C GLN A 82 -13.89 -6.26 21.64
N ILE A 83 -13.16 -7.37 21.58
CA ILE A 83 -13.73 -8.70 21.44
C ILE A 83 -13.62 -9.38 22.80
N VAL A 84 -14.77 -9.76 23.38
CA VAL A 84 -14.85 -10.52 24.63
C VAL A 84 -15.86 -11.62 24.46
N ASP A 85 -15.45 -12.86 24.70
CA ASP A 85 -16.30 -14.06 24.62
C ASP A 85 -17.05 -14.15 23.30
N ARG A 86 -16.31 -13.94 22.20
CA ARG A 86 -16.82 -13.97 20.82
C ARG A 86 -17.91 -12.93 20.53
N LYS A 87 -18.01 -11.88 21.34
CA LYS A 87 -18.90 -10.73 21.11
C LYS A 87 -18.08 -9.49 20.82
N LEU A 88 -18.53 -8.73 19.83
CA LEU A 88 -17.92 -7.46 19.44
C LEU A 88 -18.56 -6.30 20.21
N TYR A 89 -17.74 -5.56 20.93
CA TYR A 89 -18.09 -4.30 21.58
C TYR A 89 -17.37 -3.16 20.88
N ARG A 90 -18.01 -2.00 20.84
CA ARG A 90 -17.47 -0.77 20.25
C ARG A 90 -17.78 0.39 21.18
N GLN A 91 -16.87 1.35 21.28
CA GLN A 91 -17.17 2.63 21.92
C GLN A 91 -18.44 3.26 21.29
N ARG A 92 -19.23 3.96 22.08
CA ARG A 92 -20.53 4.50 21.63
C ARG A 92 -20.37 5.40 20.40
N GLU A 93 -19.46 6.36 20.49
CA GLU A 93 -19.22 7.36 19.45
C GLU A 93 -18.29 6.81 18.36
N CYS A 94 -18.80 6.70 17.12
CA CYS A 94 -17.96 6.52 15.93
C CYS A 94 -18.09 7.75 15.06
N MET A 95 -16.96 8.36 14.74
CA MET A 95 -16.88 9.57 13.93
C MET A 95 -17.46 9.39 12.52
N PHE A 96 -17.34 8.18 11.97
CA PHE A 96 -17.85 7.83 10.64
C PHE A 96 -18.66 6.52 10.70
N PRO A 97 -19.96 6.57 11.08
CA PRO A 97 -20.76 5.38 11.32
C PRO A 97 -20.76 4.37 10.16
N ALA A 98 -20.86 4.85 8.92
CA ALA A 98 -20.82 4.00 7.74
C ALA A 98 -19.48 3.25 7.58
N ARG A 99 -18.35 3.89 7.90
CA ARG A 99 -17.02 3.25 7.86
C ARG A 99 -16.89 2.20 8.96
N CYS A 100 -17.38 2.50 10.16
CA CYS A 100 -17.46 1.54 11.26
C CYS A 100 -18.31 0.30 10.90
N SER A 101 -19.45 0.49 10.24
CA SER A 101 -20.26 -0.64 9.74
C SER A 101 -19.52 -1.49 8.70
N GLY A 102 -18.70 -0.88 7.85
CA GLY A 102 -17.84 -1.59 6.90
C GLY A 102 -16.81 -2.47 7.61
N VAL A 103 -16.13 -1.96 8.65
CA VAL A 103 -15.20 -2.75 9.46
C VAL A 103 -15.93 -3.91 10.14
N GLU A 104 -17.08 -3.63 10.76
CA GLU A 104 -17.88 -4.63 11.46
C GLU A 104 -18.36 -5.76 10.54
N HIS A 105 -18.61 -5.47 9.25
CA HIS A 105 -18.99 -6.48 8.26
C HIS A 105 -17.93 -7.58 8.12
N PHE A 106 -16.63 -7.23 8.16
CA PHE A 106 -15.54 -8.20 8.06
C PHE A 106 -15.24 -8.89 9.39
N VAL A 107 -15.40 -8.20 10.51
CA VAL A 107 -15.06 -8.74 11.84
C VAL A 107 -16.13 -9.71 12.35
N LYS A 108 -17.42 -9.40 12.17
CA LYS A 108 -18.54 -10.17 12.72
C LYS A 108 -18.50 -11.67 12.33
N PRO A 109 -18.25 -12.06 11.06
CA PRO A 109 -18.15 -13.46 10.67
C PRO A 109 -16.99 -14.22 11.32
N LEU A 110 -15.93 -13.50 11.72
CA LEU A 110 -14.72 -14.09 12.30
C LEU A 110 -14.83 -14.27 13.82
N LEU A 111 -15.82 -13.66 14.48
CA LEU A 111 -15.98 -13.70 15.95
C LEU A 111 -15.94 -15.10 16.58
N PRO A 112 -16.49 -16.18 15.96
CA PRO A 112 -16.40 -17.52 16.53
C PRO A 112 -14.96 -18.05 16.64
N LEU A 113 -14.04 -17.53 15.81
CA LEU A 113 -12.65 -17.97 15.69
C LEU A 113 -11.66 -17.02 16.38
N LEU A 114 -12.06 -15.78 16.66
CA LEU A 114 -11.18 -14.76 17.22
C LEU A 114 -11.05 -14.90 18.75
N PRO A 115 -9.84 -14.71 19.30
CA PRO A 115 -9.64 -14.62 20.75
C PRO A 115 -10.10 -13.25 21.28
N ASN A 116 -10.09 -13.13 22.60
CA ASN A 116 -10.33 -11.84 23.26
C ASN A 116 -9.20 -10.87 22.93
N MET A 117 -9.54 -9.66 22.46
CA MET A 117 -8.55 -8.64 22.08
C MET A 117 -9.15 -7.23 22.06
N ASP A 118 -8.29 -6.23 22.19
CA ASP A 118 -8.60 -4.81 21.96
C ASP A 118 -8.04 -4.34 20.61
N LEU A 119 -8.83 -3.56 19.88
CA LEU A 119 -8.48 -2.99 18.59
C LEU A 119 -8.80 -1.50 18.58
N ILE A 120 -7.82 -0.67 18.21
CA ILE A 120 -8.06 0.75 17.95
C ILE A 120 -8.01 0.96 16.44
N VAL A 121 -9.18 1.19 15.84
CA VAL A 121 -9.32 1.30 14.38
C VAL A 121 -9.53 2.75 14.00
N ASN A 122 -8.53 3.33 13.32
CA ASN A 122 -8.66 4.66 12.74
C ASN A 122 -9.56 4.61 11.50
N CYS A 123 -10.69 5.32 11.55
CA CYS A 123 -11.63 5.44 10.42
C CYS A 123 -11.46 6.75 9.64
N ARG A 124 -10.45 7.58 9.94
CA ARG A 124 -10.10 8.78 9.17
C ARG A 124 -9.27 8.39 7.95
N ASP A 125 -9.19 9.29 6.97
CA ASP A 125 -8.36 9.07 5.78
C ASP A 125 -6.85 9.13 6.09
N TRP A 126 -6.46 9.93 7.08
CA TRP A 126 -5.06 10.16 7.43
C TRP A 126 -4.56 9.26 8.58
N PRO A 127 -3.35 8.68 8.49
CA PRO A 127 -2.76 7.91 9.58
C PRO A 127 -2.45 8.78 10.81
N GLN A 128 -2.49 8.20 12.01
CA GLN A 128 -2.36 8.95 13.25
C GLN A 128 -1.00 8.78 13.94
N ILE A 129 -0.28 7.71 13.64
CA ILE A 129 1.02 7.41 14.25
C ILE A 129 2.12 7.85 13.28
N HIS A 130 2.92 8.83 13.69
CA HIS A 130 4.05 9.33 12.91
C HIS A 130 5.37 8.98 13.59
N ARG A 131 6.27 8.33 12.84
CA ARG A 131 7.56 7.81 13.34
C ARG A 131 8.47 8.88 13.96
N HIS A 132 8.34 10.13 13.54
CA HIS A 132 9.24 11.21 13.97
C HIS A 132 8.65 12.17 15.01
N TRP A 133 7.35 12.09 15.31
CA TRP A 133 6.66 13.10 16.13
C TRP A 133 6.20 12.58 17.49
N SER A 134 6.48 11.32 17.83
CA SER A 134 6.10 10.76 19.12
C SER A 134 7.11 11.19 20.19
N LYS A 135 6.65 11.95 21.20
CA LYS A 135 7.44 12.34 22.38
C LYS A 135 7.96 11.13 23.18
N GLU A 136 7.23 10.02 23.10
CA GLU A 136 7.62 8.71 23.60
C GLU A 136 7.83 7.76 22.41
N LYS A 137 8.70 6.76 22.56
CA LYS A 137 8.82 5.70 21.55
C LYS A 137 7.53 4.88 21.53
N ILE A 138 6.65 5.20 20.60
CA ILE A 138 5.66 4.23 20.12
C ILE A 138 6.49 3.13 19.44
N PRO A 139 6.24 1.83 19.71
CA PRO A 139 6.99 0.74 19.10
C PRO A 139 7.21 0.94 17.60
#